data_AF-A0A1W5XPG0-F1
#
_entry.id   AF-A0A1W5XPG0-F1
#
_cell.length_a   1.000
_cell.length_b   1.000
_cell.length_c   1.000
_cell.angle_alpha   90.00
_cell.angle_beta   90.00
_cell.angle_gamma   90.00
#
_symmetry.space_group_name_H-M   'P 1'
#
loop_
_entity.id
_entity.type
_entity.pdbx_description
1 polymer ?
#
loop_
_entity_poly.entity_id
_entity_poly.type
_entity_poly.pdbx_seq_one_letter_code
_entity_poly.pdbx_strand_id
1 'polypeptide(L)'
;MSGAVGVGSRYDGGAGGTGGDGPAPGGGRGGAGDDAEALLRALLRRADEQIETPPGLWDRVRETGGAREPAAARPRRRPYALALVVAAAVAAVALGVWWLVRPGPVEVRPAGPPPTVRLTVHNSETACRGGRLQECALRLAKDPHAPYAARGNSAGRVWHGDVLAARCVVTDGRLVRDEAGLTSTRWYLVTNGQGVEGWLPGVRTRNTHEVPVCPEGRK
;
A
#
# COMPACT_ATOMS: atom_id res chain seq x y z
N MET A 1 3.13 17.51 68.48
CA MET A 1 3.91 18.71 68.09
C MET A 1 3.60 18.99 66.64
N SER A 2 3.10 20.19 66.40
CA SER A 2 2.34 20.64 65.23
C SER A 2 3.19 20.83 63.99
N GLY A 3 2.57 20.63 62.82
CA GLY A 3 3.16 20.87 61.50
C GLY A 3 3.34 22.35 61.17
N ALA A 4 4.21 22.61 60.20
CA ALA A 4 4.35 23.91 59.55
C ALA A 4 4.28 23.72 58.03
N VAL A 5 3.24 24.31 57.45
CA VAL A 5 3.03 24.46 56.01
C VAL A 5 3.72 25.76 55.58
N GLY A 6 4.67 25.67 54.65
CA GLY A 6 5.31 26.84 54.05
C GLY A 6 4.52 27.35 52.85
N VAL A 7 3.96 28.56 52.96
CA VAL A 7 3.35 29.30 51.85
C VAL A 7 4.24 30.53 51.56
N GLY A 8 4.75 30.60 50.33
CA GLY A 8 5.32 31.77 49.68
C GLY A 8 5.00 31.65 48.19
N SER A 9 4.88 32.69 47.37
CA SER A 9 5.18 34.10 47.53
C SER A 9 4.29 34.89 46.55
N ARG A 10 4.10 36.16 46.86
CA ARG A 10 3.48 37.20 46.02
C ARG A 10 4.20 37.34 44.69
N TYR A 11 3.44 37.53 43.61
CA TYR A 11 3.89 38.22 42.41
C TYR A 11 2.82 39.23 42.00
N ASP A 12 3.13 40.50 42.22
CA ASP A 12 2.52 41.63 41.52
C ASP A 12 3.33 41.90 40.25
N GLY A 13 2.65 42.08 39.13
CA GLY A 13 3.26 42.46 37.85
C GLY A 13 2.17 42.83 36.85
N GLY A 14 1.95 44.13 36.69
CA GLY A 14 0.95 44.69 35.79
C GLY A 14 1.44 44.99 34.37
N ALA A 15 0.48 45.51 33.61
CA ALA A 15 0.56 46.32 32.39
C ALA A 15 0.55 45.62 31.01
N GLY A 16 -0.48 46.00 30.23
CA GLY A 16 -0.34 46.41 28.83
C GLY A 16 -0.83 45.43 27.76
N GLY A 17 -1.91 45.77 27.06
CA GLY A 17 -2.28 45.05 25.84
C GLY A 17 -3.69 45.37 25.33
N THR A 18 -3.90 46.57 24.78
CA THR A 18 -5.03 46.87 23.89
C THR A 18 -4.75 46.29 22.50
N GLY A 19 -5.67 45.50 21.97
CA GLY A 19 -5.65 45.03 20.58
C GLY A 19 -6.95 44.28 20.27
N GLY A 20 -7.84 44.93 19.54
CA GLY A 20 -9.06 44.30 19.02
C GLY A 20 -8.75 43.45 17.81
N ASP A 21 -9.50 42.36 17.66
CA ASP A 21 -9.58 41.60 16.41
C ASP A 21 -11.04 41.27 16.11
N GLY A 22 -11.38 41.50 14.84
CA GLY A 22 -12.71 41.34 14.26
C GLY A 22 -13.11 39.88 14.02
N PRO A 23 -14.21 39.66 13.28
CA PRO A 23 -14.94 38.41 13.28
C PRO A 23 -14.26 37.32 12.45
N ALA A 24 -14.29 36.11 12.99
CA ALA A 24 -13.83 34.89 12.34
C ALA A 24 -14.65 34.56 11.08
N PRO A 25 -14.01 34.25 9.93
CA PRO A 25 -14.64 33.49 8.87
C PRO A 25 -14.27 32.00 8.97
N GLY A 26 -15.32 31.20 8.88
CA GLY A 26 -15.42 29.76 8.60
C GLY A 26 -14.13 28.97 8.35
N GLY A 27 -13.95 27.93 9.16
CA GLY A 27 -13.10 26.80 8.82
C GLY A 27 -13.59 26.10 7.54
N GLY A 28 -12.75 26.12 6.51
CA GLY A 28 -12.89 25.33 5.28
C GLY A 28 -11.66 24.45 5.10
N ARG A 29 -11.68 23.27 5.73
CA ARG A 29 -10.64 22.24 5.59
C ARG A 29 -10.96 21.41 4.33
N GLY A 30 -10.47 21.84 3.15
CA GLY A 30 -10.70 21.11 1.89
C GLY A 30 -9.93 21.57 0.62
N GLY A 31 -9.10 22.62 0.67
CA GLY A 31 -8.70 23.35 -0.56
C GLY A 31 -7.37 22.96 -1.21
N ALA A 32 -7.15 21.71 -1.60
CA ALA A 32 -6.02 21.41 -2.50
C ALA A 32 -6.30 20.22 -3.44
N GLY A 33 -6.82 19.11 -2.91
CA GLY A 33 -7.20 17.95 -3.72
C GLY A 33 -8.45 18.22 -4.55
N ASP A 34 -9.47 18.81 -3.93
CA ASP A 34 -10.76 19.09 -4.57
C ASP A 34 -10.62 20.20 -5.65
N ASP A 35 -9.74 21.17 -5.41
CA ASP A 35 -9.43 22.24 -6.38
C ASP A 35 -8.68 21.70 -7.61
N ALA A 36 -7.75 20.76 -7.41
CA ALA A 36 -7.03 20.13 -8.51
C ALA A 36 -7.96 19.26 -9.37
N GLU A 37 -8.90 18.56 -8.75
CA GLU A 37 -9.89 17.75 -9.45
C GLU A 37 -10.87 18.62 -10.25
N ALA A 38 -11.31 19.74 -9.68
CA ALA A 38 -12.15 20.71 -10.37
C ALA A 38 -11.44 21.31 -11.59
N LEU A 39 -10.15 21.63 -11.46
CA LEU A 39 -9.32 22.17 -12.54
C LEU A 39 -9.12 21.14 -13.66
N LEU A 40 -8.86 19.87 -13.32
CA LEU A 40 -8.74 18.79 -14.30
C LEU A 40 -10.03 18.58 -15.08
N ARG A 41 -11.20 18.57 -14.41
CA ARG A 41 -12.50 18.45 -15.09
C ARG A 41 -12.76 19.62 -16.04
N ALA A 42 -12.37 20.83 -15.65
CA ALA A 42 -12.51 22.01 -16.50
C ALA A 42 -11.62 21.92 -17.75
N LEU A 43 -10.38 21.44 -17.62
CA LEU A 43 -9.47 21.23 -18.75
C LEU A 43 -9.99 20.16 -19.73
N LEU A 44 -10.50 19.05 -19.20
CA LEU A 44 -11.06 17.98 -20.04
C LEU A 44 -12.28 18.46 -20.83
N ARG A 45 -13.17 19.22 -20.20
CA ARG A 45 -14.35 19.79 -20.89
C ARG A 45 -13.93 20.74 -22.01
N ARG A 46 -12.92 21.59 -21.76
CA ARG A 46 -12.37 22.50 -22.76
C ARG A 46 -11.68 21.77 -23.91
N ALA A 47 -11.08 20.61 -23.66
CA ALA A 47 -10.47 19.78 -24.70
C ALA A 47 -11.55 19.12 -25.56
N ASP A 48 -12.62 18.61 -24.95
CA ASP A 48 -13.74 17.97 -25.64
C ASP A 48 -14.49 18.96 -26.55
N GLU A 49 -14.69 20.20 -26.07
CA GLU A 49 -15.26 21.30 -26.85
C GLU A 49 -14.43 21.69 -28.08
N GLN A 50 -13.12 21.38 -28.10
CA GLN A 50 -12.25 21.64 -29.25
C GLN A 50 -12.27 20.50 -30.29
N ILE A 51 -12.92 19.38 -30.00
CA ILE A 51 -13.00 18.25 -30.93
C ILE A 51 -14.15 18.49 -31.90
N GLU A 52 -13.83 19.02 -33.08
CA GLU A 52 -14.78 19.04 -34.19
C GLU A 52 -14.83 17.69 -34.90
N THR A 53 -16.04 17.22 -35.18
CA THR A 53 -16.22 15.99 -35.95
C THR A 53 -16.03 16.29 -37.44
N PRO A 54 -15.15 15.58 -38.16
CA PRO A 54 -14.97 15.79 -39.59
C PRO A 54 -16.28 15.61 -40.37
N PRO A 55 -16.55 16.44 -41.39
CA PRO A 55 -17.74 16.29 -42.22
C PRO A 55 -17.77 14.90 -42.90
N GLY A 56 -18.95 14.28 -42.94
CA GLY A 56 -19.14 12.95 -43.56
C GLY A 56 -18.56 11.77 -42.76
N LEU A 57 -18.11 11.97 -41.51
CA LEU A 57 -17.72 10.86 -40.63
C LEU A 57 -18.92 9.93 -40.35
N TRP A 58 -20.07 10.50 -40.02
CA TRP A 58 -21.28 9.74 -39.70
C TRP A 58 -21.89 9.05 -40.91
N ASP A 59 -21.74 9.60 -42.11
CA ASP A 59 -22.21 8.98 -43.34
C ASP A 59 -21.38 7.73 -43.68
N ARG A 60 -20.06 7.77 -43.48
CA ARG A 60 -19.18 6.59 -43.62
C ARG A 60 -19.50 5.49 -42.61
N VAL A 61 -19.82 5.85 -41.37
CA VAL A 61 -20.23 4.90 -40.33
C VAL A 61 -21.62 4.31 -40.64
N ARG A 62 -22.50 5.08 -41.30
CA ARG A 62 -23.85 4.62 -41.66
C ARG A 62 -23.85 3.77 -42.94
N GLU A 63 -23.03 4.10 -43.94
CA GLU A 63 -22.85 3.32 -45.17
C GLU A 63 -22.29 1.93 -44.90
N THR A 64 -21.40 1.80 -43.92
CA THR A 64 -20.90 0.49 -43.47
C THR A 64 -21.95 -0.35 -42.75
N GLY A 65 -23.06 0.24 -42.30
CA GLY A 65 -24.18 -0.43 -41.65
C GLY A 65 -25.40 -0.72 -42.53
N GLY A 66 -25.46 -0.20 -43.76
CA GLY A 66 -26.73 -0.12 -44.51
C GLY A 66 -26.62 -0.28 -46.02
N ALA A 67 -26.24 -1.46 -46.51
CA ALA A 67 -26.56 -1.86 -47.88
C ALA A 67 -26.55 -3.39 -48.05
N ARG A 68 -27.69 -4.03 -47.75
CA ARG A 68 -28.05 -5.28 -48.40
C ARG A 68 -29.54 -5.31 -48.65
N GLU A 69 -29.96 -4.70 -49.76
CA GLU A 69 -31.31 -4.92 -50.26
C GLU A 69 -31.41 -6.23 -51.09
N PRO A 70 -32.59 -6.89 -51.07
CA PRO A 70 -32.78 -8.23 -51.59
C PRO A 70 -33.53 -8.23 -52.93
N ALA A 71 -33.02 -8.96 -53.93
CA ALA A 71 -33.78 -9.27 -55.15
C ALA A 71 -34.07 -10.77 -55.22
N ALA A 72 -35.36 -11.08 -55.34
CA ALA A 72 -35.94 -12.41 -55.29
C ALA A 72 -35.56 -13.31 -56.48
N ALA A 73 -35.38 -14.62 -56.25
CA ALA A 73 -36.37 -15.65 -56.62
C ALA A 73 -35.78 -17.08 -56.67
N ARG A 74 -36.38 -17.95 -55.84
CA ARG A 74 -36.65 -19.39 -56.05
C ARG A 74 -35.51 -20.43 -55.87
N PRO A 75 -35.90 -21.69 -55.58
CA PRO A 75 -35.43 -22.39 -54.40
C PRO A 75 -34.39 -23.45 -54.75
N ARG A 76 -33.36 -23.59 -53.91
CA ARG A 76 -32.68 -24.87 -53.76
C ARG A 76 -32.15 -24.93 -52.34
N ARG A 77 -32.75 -25.83 -51.56
CA ARG A 77 -32.38 -26.17 -50.19
C ARG A 77 -30.89 -26.53 -50.11
N ARG A 78 -30.00 -25.54 -49.95
CA ARG A 78 -28.57 -25.71 -49.64
C ARG A 78 -27.72 -24.44 -49.32
N PRO A 79 -28.22 -23.20 -49.14
CA PRO A 79 -27.32 -22.09 -48.77
C PRO A 79 -27.13 -21.92 -47.24
N TYR A 80 -28.04 -22.44 -46.41
CA TYR A 80 -27.95 -22.28 -44.95
C TYR A 80 -26.78 -23.04 -44.31
N ALA A 81 -26.41 -24.20 -44.86
CA ALA A 81 -25.28 -24.97 -44.35
C ALA A 81 -23.95 -24.25 -44.61
N LEU A 82 -23.78 -23.65 -45.78
CA LEU A 82 -22.59 -22.86 -46.11
C LEU A 82 -22.52 -21.57 -45.28
N ALA A 83 -23.64 -20.88 -45.08
CA ALA A 83 -23.69 -19.70 -44.22
C ALA A 83 -23.36 -20.02 -42.75
N LEU A 84 -23.83 -21.15 -42.22
CA LEU A 84 -23.51 -21.61 -40.88
C LEU A 84 -22.04 -22.00 -40.73
N VAL A 85 -21.45 -22.66 -41.73
CA VAL A 85 -20.01 -23.01 -41.72
C VAL A 85 -19.15 -21.75 -41.73
N VAL A 86 -19.49 -20.75 -42.56
CA VAL A 86 -18.76 -19.48 -42.60
C VAL A 86 -18.90 -18.73 -41.28
N ALA A 87 -20.12 -18.64 -40.72
CA ALA A 87 -20.34 -17.98 -39.43
C ALA A 87 -19.59 -18.68 -38.28
N ALA A 88 -19.58 -20.01 -38.26
CA ALA A 88 -18.85 -20.80 -37.27
C ALA A 88 -17.33 -20.62 -37.40
N ALA A 89 -16.81 -20.56 -38.63
CA ALA A 89 -15.39 -20.28 -38.87
C ALA A 89 -14.99 -18.89 -38.39
N VAL A 90 -15.80 -17.86 -38.68
CA VAL A 90 -15.56 -16.49 -38.20
C VAL A 90 -15.61 -16.41 -36.67
N ALA A 91 -16.59 -17.08 -36.04
CA ALA A 91 -16.68 -17.14 -34.58
C ALA A 91 -15.49 -17.87 -33.95
N ALA A 92 -15.02 -18.97 -34.55
CA ALA A 92 -13.86 -19.71 -34.08
C ALA A 92 -12.57 -18.89 -34.20
N VAL A 93 -12.39 -18.15 -35.30
CA VAL A 93 -11.24 -17.26 -35.48
C VAL A 93 -11.31 -16.09 -34.49
N ALA A 94 -12.48 -15.46 -34.31
CA ALA A 94 -12.65 -14.38 -33.35
C ALA A 94 -12.40 -14.84 -31.90
N LEU A 95 -12.89 -16.02 -31.52
CA LEU A 95 -12.63 -16.61 -30.21
C LEU A 95 -11.17 -17.02 -30.03
N GLY A 96 -10.53 -17.55 -31.07
CA GLY A 96 -9.11 -17.91 -31.06
C GLY A 96 -8.21 -16.68 -30.92
N VAL A 97 -8.48 -15.61 -31.67
CA VAL A 97 -7.79 -14.33 -31.56
C VAL A 97 -8.05 -13.70 -30.20
N TRP A 98 -9.29 -13.70 -29.71
CA TRP A 98 -9.61 -13.22 -28.37
C TRP A 98 -8.87 -14.02 -27.28
N TRP A 99 -8.73 -15.33 -27.44
CA TRP A 99 -7.95 -16.16 -26.51
C TRP A 99 -6.45 -15.87 -26.56
N LEU A 100 -5.90 -15.67 -27.77
CA LEU A 100 -4.48 -15.36 -27.97
C LEU A 100 -4.10 -13.95 -27.52
N VAL A 101 -5.03 -12.99 -27.64
CA VAL A 101 -4.81 -11.58 -27.32
C VAL A 101 -5.42 -11.24 -25.95
N ARG A 102 -5.90 -12.23 -25.16
CA ARG A 102 -6.37 -11.94 -23.80
C ARG A 102 -5.25 -11.19 -23.07
N PRO A 103 -5.45 -9.91 -22.71
CA PRO A 103 -4.49 -9.23 -21.89
C PRO A 103 -4.50 -9.98 -20.56
N GLY A 104 -3.39 -10.67 -20.27
CA GLY A 104 -3.17 -11.22 -18.95
C GLY A 104 -3.33 -10.09 -17.93
N PRO A 105 -3.69 -10.40 -16.68
CA PRO A 105 -3.69 -9.39 -15.63
C PRO A 105 -2.34 -8.70 -15.63
N VAL A 106 -2.34 -7.42 -16.03
CA VAL A 106 -1.14 -6.59 -15.98
C VAL A 106 -0.92 -6.35 -14.49
N GLU A 107 -0.04 -7.14 -13.89
CA GLU A 107 0.53 -6.81 -12.59
C GLU A 107 1.32 -5.51 -12.78
N VAL A 108 0.65 -4.39 -12.51
CA VAL A 108 1.29 -3.08 -12.42
C VAL A 108 2.19 -3.16 -11.20
N ARG A 109 3.45 -3.58 -11.40
CA ARG A 109 4.46 -3.54 -10.37
C ARG A 109 4.81 -2.07 -10.13
N PRO A 110 4.48 -1.48 -8.98
CA PRO A 110 4.82 -0.09 -8.73
C PRO A 110 6.33 0.09 -8.88
N ALA A 111 6.72 1.11 -9.64
CA ALA A 111 8.12 1.50 -9.80
C ALA A 111 8.59 2.17 -8.50
N GLY A 112 9.13 1.38 -7.57
CA GLY A 112 9.67 1.85 -6.31
C GLY A 112 9.94 0.67 -5.35
N PRO A 113 10.80 0.87 -4.33
CA PRO A 113 10.92 -0.10 -3.25
C PRO A 113 9.53 -0.37 -2.64
N PRO A 114 9.20 -1.64 -2.30
CA PRO A 114 7.93 -1.93 -1.65
C PRO A 114 7.80 -1.09 -0.37
N PRO A 115 6.59 -0.61 -0.03
CA PRO A 115 6.39 0.23 1.14
C PRO A 115 6.88 -0.48 2.39
N THR A 116 7.72 0.20 3.18
CA THR A 116 8.24 -0.32 4.44
C THR A 116 7.75 0.51 5.62
N VAL A 117 7.47 -0.14 6.73
CA VAL A 117 7.06 0.48 7.99
C VAL A 117 8.27 0.59 8.91
N ARG A 118 8.49 1.74 9.54
CA ARG A 118 9.58 1.90 10.50
C ARG A 118 9.23 1.23 11.82
N LEU A 119 10.11 0.33 12.28
CA LEU A 119 10.02 -0.31 13.59
C LEU A 119 11.20 0.08 14.46
N THR A 120 10.94 0.36 15.73
CA THR A 120 12.01 0.59 16.71
C THR A 120 12.26 -0.66 17.53
N VAL A 121 13.50 -1.10 17.58
CA VAL A 121 13.93 -2.25 18.37
C VAL A 121 13.82 -1.93 19.85
N HIS A 122 13.15 -2.83 20.58
CA HIS A 122 12.96 -2.71 22.01
C HIS A 122 13.66 -3.86 22.74
N ASN A 123 14.54 -3.51 23.69
CA ASN A 123 15.09 -4.46 24.65
C ASN A 123 14.34 -4.29 26.00
N SER A 124 13.77 -5.39 26.48
CA SER A 124 13.07 -5.52 27.76
C SER A 124 13.99 -5.21 28.94
N GLU A 125 15.26 -5.61 28.86
CA GLU A 125 16.26 -5.38 29.90
C GLU A 125 16.67 -3.91 29.95
N THR A 126 16.41 -3.26 31.09
CA THR A 126 16.68 -1.83 31.29
C THR A 126 18.16 -1.48 31.17
N ALA A 127 19.05 -2.35 31.66
CA ALA A 127 20.49 -2.19 31.56
C ALA A 127 20.98 -2.12 30.09
N CYS A 128 20.29 -2.82 29.18
CA CYS A 128 20.65 -2.88 27.77
C CYS A 128 20.03 -1.78 26.90
N ARG A 129 19.35 -0.80 27.50
CA ARG A 129 18.78 0.34 26.77
C ARG A 129 19.76 1.49 26.59
N GLY A 130 20.79 1.59 27.43
CA GLY A 130 21.70 2.74 27.48
C GLY A 130 22.91 2.66 26.55
N GLY A 131 23.16 1.54 25.87
CA GLY A 131 24.38 1.38 25.08
C GLY A 131 24.34 0.25 24.04
N ARG A 132 25.35 0.24 23.16
CA ARG A 132 25.49 -0.73 22.07
C ARG A 132 26.51 -1.84 22.39
N LEU A 133 26.41 -2.40 23.59
CA LEU A 133 27.28 -3.48 24.04
C LEU A 133 26.93 -4.79 23.34
N GLN A 134 27.89 -5.70 23.17
CA GLN A 134 27.67 -6.92 22.38
C GLN A 134 26.75 -7.92 23.09
N GLU A 135 26.83 -7.98 24.41
CA GLU A 135 25.94 -8.74 25.28
C GLU A 135 24.49 -8.27 25.22
N CYS A 136 24.28 -6.99 24.89
CA CYS A 136 22.95 -6.37 24.77
C CYS A 136 22.38 -6.41 23.34
N ALA A 137 23.12 -7.00 22.41
CA ALA A 137 22.69 -7.09 21.03
C ALA A 137 21.59 -8.15 20.86
N LEU A 138 20.47 -7.73 20.28
CA LEU A 138 19.39 -8.60 19.89
C LEU A 138 19.67 -9.21 18.53
N ARG A 139 19.32 -10.49 18.38
CA ARG A 139 19.53 -11.23 17.14
C ARG A 139 18.40 -10.95 16.15
N LEU A 140 18.76 -10.78 14.88
CA LEU A 140 17.85 -10.99 13.76
C LEU A 140 17.95 -12.46 13.33
N ALA A 141 16.83 -13.16 13.26
CA ALA A 141 16.78 -14.55 12.85
C ALA A 141 16.80 -14.70 11.32
N LYS A 142 17.22 -15.87 10.83
CA LYS A 142 17.13 -16.24 9.41
C LYS A 142 15.78 -16.85 9.08
N ASP A 143 15.24 -17.64 10.00
CA ASP A 143 13.98 -18.38 9.87
C ASP A 143 13.11 -18.09 11.10
N PRO A 144 11.88 -17.58 10.94
CA PRO A 144 10.99 -17.22 12.03
C PRO A 144 10.33 -18.45 12.68
N HIS A 145 10.38 -19.63 12.06
CA HIS A 145 9.81 -20.88 12.59
C HIS A 145 10.85 -21.75 13.31
N ALA A 146 12.14 -21.53 13.05
CA ALA A 146 13.24 -22.15 13.78
C ALA A 146 13.40 -21.54 15.21
N PRO A 147 14.01 -22.27 16.16
CA PRO A 147 14.27 -21.73 17.49
C PRO A 147 15.12 -20.45 17.43
N TYR A 148 14.68 -19.38 18.10
CA TYR A 148 15.34 -18.07 18.07
C TYR A 148 16.80 -18.13 18.55
N ALA A 149 17.05 -18.90 19.61
CA ALA A 149 18.38 -19.06 20.20
C ALA A 149 19.30 -20.01 19.42
N ALA A 150 18.82 -20.72 18.39
CA ALA A 150 19.62 -21.70 17.65
C ALA A 150 20.87 -21.06 17.02
N ARG A 151 22.02 -21.74 17.16
CA ARG A 151 23.33 -21.24 16.68
C ARG A 151 23.31 -20.86 15.18
N GLY A 152 22.60 -21.63 14.36
CA GLY A 152 22.48 -21.39 12.91
C GLY A 152 21.47 -20.32 12.51
N ASN A 153 20.55 -19.92 13.40
CA ASN A 153 19.42 -19.06 13.09
C ASN A 153 19.72 -17.57 13.38
N SER A 154 20.83 -17.06 12.84
CA SER A 154 21.28 -15.68 13.04
C SER A 154 21.64 -15.03 11.71
N ALA A 155 20.91 -14.00 11.33
CA ALA A 155 21.15 -13.17 10.15
C ALA A 155 21.97 -11.91 10.49
N GLY A 156 21.81 -11.38 11.71
CA GLY A 156 22.51 -10.17 12.13
C GLY A 156 22.26 -9.81 13.59
N ARG A 157 22.76 -8.64 13.99
CA ARG A 157 22.57 -8.05 15.32
C ARG A 157 22.02 -6.64 15.21
N VAL A 158 21.14 -6.30 16.15
CA VAL A 158 20.51 -4.99 16.31
C VAL A 158 20.47 -4.64 17.80
N TRP A 159 20.39 -3.36 18.12
CA TRP A 159 20.39 -2.86 19.49
C TRP A 159 19.11 -2.13 19.80
N HIS A 160 18.87 -1.90 21.09
CA HIS A 160 17.76 -1.05 21.50
C HIS A 160 17.82 0.32 20.81
N GLY A 161 16.66 0.81 20.37
CA GLY A 161 16.54 2.09 19.69
C GLY A 161 16.87 2.05 18.20
N ASP A 162 17.40 0.93 17.68
CA ASP A 162 17.61 0.79 16.24
C ASP A 162 16.28 0.90 15.50
N VAL A 163 16.28 1.72 14.44
CA VAL A 163 15.15 1.87 13.54
C VAL A 163 15.36 0.96 12.34
N LEU A 164 14.44 0.04 12.12
CA LEU A 164 14.48 -0.94 11.06
C LEU A 164 13.32 -0.72 10.08
N ALA A 165 13.54 -1.04 8.81
CA ALA A 165 12.51 -1.03 7.79
C ALA A 165 11.82 -2.39 7.74
N ALA A 166 10.58 -2.50 8.22
CA ALA A 166 9.79 -3.71 8.15
C ALA A 166 9.03 -3.79 6.83
N ARG A 167 9.15 -4.94 6.16
CA ARG A 167 8.50 -5.21 4.88
C ARG A 167 7.17 -5.93 5.07
N CYS A 168 7.14 -6.93 5.94
CA CYS A 168 5.94 -7.69 6.23
C CYS A 168 6.05 -8.43 7.58
N VAL A 169 4.95 -9.03 8.03
CA VAL A 169 4.86 -9.81 9.27
C VAL A 169 4.32 -11.22 9.00
N VAL A 170 4.88 -12.19 9.71
CA VAL A 170 4.37 -13.57 9.84
C VAL A 170 3.78 -13.72 11.24
N THR A 171 2.61 -14.36 11.36
CA THR A 171 1.85 -14.44 12.63
C THR A 171 1.91 -15.81 13.30
N ASP A 172 2.40 -16.83 12.59
CA ASP A 172 2.53 -18.24 12.99
C ASP A 172 4.00 -18.66 13.17
N GLY A 173 4.88 -17.69 13.43
CA GLY A 173 6.28 -17.99 13.74
C GLY A 173 6.44 -18.63 15.12
N ARG A 174 7.66 -19.08 15.41
CA ARG A 174 8.02 -19.68 16.69
C ARG A 174 7.68 -18.74 17.84
N LEU A 175 6.98 -19.23 18.85
CA LEU A 175 6.70 -18.47 20.07
C LEU A 175 8.02 -18.06 20.73
N VAL A 176 8.19 -16.76 20.96
CA VAL A 176 9.32 -16.20 21.73
C VAL A 176 8.77 -15.54 22.97
N ARG A 177 9.44 -15.78 24.11
CA ARG A 177 9.24 -15.10 25.38
C ARG A 177 10.41 -14.17 25.63
N ASP A 178 10.15 -12.93 26.05
CA ASP A 178 11.19 -12.01 26.50
C ASP A 178 11.45 -12.13 28.02
N GLU A 179 12.44 -11.37 28.50
CA GLU A 179 12.85 -11.35 29.91
C GLU A 179 11.79 -10.70 30.82
N ALA A 180 10.87 -9.91 30.26
CA ALA A 180 9.72 -9.36 30.98
C ALA A 180 8.51 -10.32 31.01
N GLY A 181 8.62 -11.48 30.37
CA GLY A 181 7.58 -12.50 30.29
C GLY A 181 6.52 -12.27 29.23
N LEU A 182 6.67 -11.28 28.35
CA LEU A 182 5.81 -11.09 27.18
C LEU A 182 6.11 -12.17 26.15
N THR A 183 5.07 -12.63 25.47
CA THR A 183 5.18 -13.67 24.46
C THR A 183 4.59 -13.23 23.13
N SER A 184 5.19 -13.63 22.02
CA SER A 184 4.64 -13.39 20.68
C SER A 184 5.03 -14.48 19.70
N THR A 185 4.11 -14.81 18.80
CA THR A 185 4.35 -15.62 17.59
C THR A 185 4.52 -14.74 16.34
N ARG A 186 4.46 -13.41 16.50
CA ARG A 186 4.63 -12.48 15.38
C ARG A 186 6.11 -12.27 15.09
N TRP A 187 6.48 -12.30 13.83
CA TRP A 187 7.84 -12.05 13.36
C TRP A 187 7.82 -11.06 12.20
N TYR A 188 8.63 -10.02 12.31
CA TYR A 188 8.69 -8.95 11.32
C TYR A 188 9.93 -9.15 10.45
N LEU A 189 9.74 -9.23 9.14
CA LEU A 189 10.85 -9.21 8.18
C LEU A 189 11.35 -7.78 8.08
N VAL A 190 12.58 -7.56 8.54
CA VAL A 190 13.17 -6.23 8.68
C VAL A 190 14.49 -6.14 7.96
N THR A 191 14.81 -4.94 7.47
CA THR A 191 16.14 -4.58 6.98
C THR A 191 16.71 -3.46 7.84
N ASN A 192 17.95 -3.60 8.29
CA ASN A 192 18.64 -2.54 9.03
C ASN A 192 19.28 -1.50 8.09
N GLY A 193 19.81 -0.40 8.66
CA GLY A 193 20.48 0.64 7.87
C GLY A 193 21.76 0.20 7.14
N GLN A 194 22.28 -0.99 7.45
CA GLN A 194 23.43 -1.61 6.78
C GLN A 194 23.00 -2.60 5.68
N GLY A 195 21.71 -2.74 5.41
CA GLY A 195 21.17 -3.66 4.42
C GLY A 195 21.05 -5.11 4.88
N VAL A 196 21.29 -5.41 6.16
CA VAL A 196 21.09 -6.76 6.71
C VAL A 196 19.60 -7.01 6.87
N GLU A 197 19.10 -8.00 6.15
CA GLU A 197 17.72 -8.49 6.25
C GLU A 197 17.64 -9.67 7.23
N GLY A 198 16.58 -9.71 8.04
CA GLY A 198 16.29 -10.84 8.92
C GLY A 198 14.98 -10.66 9.67
N TRP A 199 14.65 -11.62 10.52
CA TRP A 199 13.39 -11.67 11.25
C TRP A 199 13.55 -11.16 12.69
N LEU A 200 12.76 -10.17 13.06
CA LEU A 200 12.68 -9.63 14.42
C LEU A 200 11.43 -10.18 15.14
N PRO A 201 11.57 -10.82 16.31
CA PRO A 201 10.42 -11.25 17.10
C PRO A 201 9.57 -10.06 17.55
N GLY A 202 8.25 -10.24 17.61
CA GLY A 202 7.31 -9.19 17.99
C GLY A 202 7.48 -8.68 19.41
N VAL A 203 8.04 -9.50 20.31
CA VAL A 203 8.41 -9.07 21.67
C VAL A 203 9.57 -8.07 21.70
N ARG A 204 10.35 -7.96 20.61
CA ARG A 204 11.50 -7.05 20.50
C ARG A 204 11.18 -5.75 19.77
N THR A 205 9.90 -5.39 19.67
CA THR A 205 9.45 -4.14 19.06
C THR A 205 8.29 -3.54 19.84
N ARG A 206 8.15 -2.21 19.77
CA ARG A 206 6.97 -1.48 20.26
C ARG A 206 6.20 -0.91 19.09
N ASN A 207 5.96 -1.77 18.10
CA ASN A 207 5.29 -1.35 16.89
C ASN A 207 3.89 -0.82 17.18
N THR A 208 3.63 0.44 16.81
CA THR A 208 2.32 1.10 16.89
C THR A 208 1.61 1.18 15.53
N HIS A 209 2.29 0.78 14.45
CA HIS A 209 1.79 0.87 13.08
C HIS A 209 1.48 -0.52 12.53
N GLU A 210 0.48 -0.62 11.66
CA GLU A 210 0.15 -1.88 11.02
C GLU A 210 1.18 -2.23 9.94
N VAL A 211 1.69 -3.46 9.99
CA VAL A 211 2.65 -4.01 9.01
C VAL A 211 1.90 -5.08 8.22
N PRO A 212 1.94 -5.07 6.87
CA PRO A 212 1.20 -6.03 6.06
C PRO A 212 1.70 -7.46 6.29
N VAL A 213 0.81 -8.44 6.13
CA VAL A 213 1.17 -9.86 6.24
C VAL A 213 2.05 -10.26 5.05
N CYS A 214 3.04 -11.13 5.29
CA CYS A 214 3.90 -11.63 4.22
C CYS A 214 3.08 -12.47 3.20
N PRO A 215 3.37 -12.36 1.90
CA PRO A 215 2.77 -13.24 0.91
C PRO A 215 3.17 -14.70 1.19
N GLU A 216 2.29 -15.63 0.83
CA GLU A 216 2.49 -17.06 1.09
C GLU A 216 3.83 -17.56 0.54
N GLY A 217 4.49 -18.45 1.29
CA GLY A 217 5.76 -19.08 0.89
C GLY A 217 7.03 -18.31 1.26
N ARG A 218 6.95 -17.10 1.84
CA ARG A 218 8.12 -16.40 2.40
C ARG A 218 8.46 -16.98 3.78
N LYS A 219 9.60 -17.67 3.87
CA LYS A 219 10.16 -18.26 5.11
C LYS A 219 11.45 -17.54 5.47
#